data_AF-A0A267GNR8-F1
#
_entry.id   AF-A0A267GNR8-F1
#
_cell.length_a   1.000
_cell.length_b   1.000
_cell.length_c   1.000
_cell.angle_alpha   90.00
_cell.angle_beta   90.00
_cell.angle_gamma   90.00
#
_symmetry.space_group_name_H-M   'P 1'
#
loop_
_entity.id
_entity.type
_entity.pdbx_description
1 polymer ?
#
loop_
_entity_poly.entity_id
_entity_poly.type
_entity_poly.pdbx_seq_one_letter_code
_entity_poly.pdbx_strand_id
1 'polypeptide(L)'
;MQQSRLQSRNELCCTICGEKFDSTTDCVILTGCKHVFHNCVYNWLRRSPTCPICRRPAQLSTVERAYFSSIELEQAQATGSISVPLTDESLSQLVKAMDIEELEKMTALEQLSAANQRNAALLREIEKLRVSLPAAHGTKVALQAPLHFMQQSRQSNESVKRGSTKPTTFKHLLTRARRSTRL
;
A
#
# COMPACT_ATOMS: atom_id res chain seq x y z
N MET A 1 21.76 18.40 60.59
CA MET A 1 21.46 19.74 60.03
C MET A 1 22.72 20.19 59.30
N GLN A 2 22.81 20.49 58.02
CA GLN A 2 21.90 20.63 56.90
C GLN A 2 22.71 20.34 55.63
N GLN A 3 21.98 19.97 54.58
CA GLN A 3 22.43 19.62 53.23
C GLN A 3 23.47 20.59 52.65
N SER A 4 24.60 20.05 52.22
CA SER A 4 25.46 20.66 51.20
C SER A 4 25.64 19.66 50.06
N ARG A 5 24.53 19.35 49.38
CA ARG A 5 24.60 18.63 48.11
C ARG A 5 24.99 19.66 47.06
N LEU A 6 26.28 19.71 46.77
CA LEU A 6 26.82 20.31 45.56
C LEU A 6 26.12 19.65 44.37
N GLN A 7 25.21 20.35 43.71
CA GLN A 7 24.89 20.06 42.31
C GLN A 7 25.58 21.13 41.45
N SER A 8 26.88 20.90 41.21
CA SER A 8 27.46 21.27 39.92
C SER A 8 26.88 20.34 38.85
N ARG A 9 26.84 20.82 37.60
CA ARG A 9 26.31 20.20 36.36
C ARG A 9 24.82 20.47 36.10
N ASN A 10 24.53 21.54 35.34
CA ASN A 10 24.35 21.47 33.89
C ASN A 10 23.68 20.23 33.25
N GLU A 11 22.88 19.47 34.00
CA GLU A 11 22.13 18.31 33.51
C GLU A 11 20.64 18.64 33.59
N LEU A 12 19.97 18.66 32.43
CA LEU A 12 18.54 18.91 32.31
C LEU A 12 17.78 17.68 32.86
N CYS A 13 17.34 17.75 34.11
CA CYS A 13 16.56 16.69 34.77
C CYS A 13 15.15 17.18 35.14
N CYS A 14 14.19 16.26 35.10
CA CYS A 14 12.85 16.53 35.61
C CYS A 14 12.87 16.62 37.14
N THR A 15 12.44 17.75 37.71
CA THR A 15 12.47 17.95 39.17
C THR A 15 11.46 17.11 39.95
N ILE A 16 10.54 16.42 39.27
CA ILE A 16 9.53 15.57 39.90
C ILE A 16 10.05 14.13 40.07
N CYS A 17 10.63 13.51 39.03
CA CYS A 17 11.17 12.15 39.12
C CYS A 17 12.69 12.11 39.34
N GLY A 18 13.40 13.21 39.09
CA GLY A 18 14.86 13.30 39.18
C GLY A 18 15.62 12.70 37.98
N GLU A 19 14.91 12.19 36.98
CA GLU A 19 15.50 11.58 35.77
C GLU A 19 15.86 12.63 34.72
N LYS A 20 16.87 12.32 33.89
CA LYS A 20 17.31 13.15 32.78
C LYS A 20 16.26 13.17 31.67
N PHE A 21 16.16 14.28 30.96
CA PHE A 21 15.42 14.31 29.69
C PHE A 21 16.27 13.62 28.61
N ASP A 22 15.64 12.78 27.81
CA ASP A 22 16.27 12.13 26.65
C ASP A 22 15.41 12.34 25.39
N SER A 23 15.95 12.02 24.22
CA SER A 23 15.24 12.15 22.94
C SER A 23 14.09 11.16 22.75
N THR A 24 13.91 10.22 23.69
CA THR A 24 12.90 9.16 23.63
C THR A 24 11.74 9.38 24.59
N THR A 25 11.87 10.32 25.53
CA THR A 25 10.92 10.58 26.60
C THR A 25 10.03 11.76 26.25
N ASP A 26 8.72 11.54 26.34
CA ASP A 26 7.72 12.59 26.16
C ASP A 26 7.91 13.70 27.20
N CYS A 27 8.36 14.85 26.71
CA CYS A 27 8.54 16.05 27.51
C CYS A 27 7.36 17.00 27.30
N VAL A 28 7.07 17.78 28.33
CA VAL A 28 6.02 18.80 28.31
C VAL A 28 6.51 20.09 28.95
N ILE A 29 5.93 21.20 28.51
CA ILE A 29 6.23 22.54 28.99
C ILE A 29 4.97 23.20 29.57
N LEU A 30 5.14 23.99 30.63
CA LEU A 30 4.08 24.86 31.15
C LEU A 30 4.15 26.22 30.45
N THR A 31 3.16 26.57 29.63
CA THR A 31 3.18 27.78 28.80
C THR A 31 3.34 29.08 29.59
N GLY A 32 2.77 29.16 30.80
CA GLY A 32 2.84 30.35 31.66
C GLY A 32 4.21 30.63 32.31
N CYS A 33 5.12 29.65 32.34
CA CYS A 33 6.45 29.83 32.96
C CYS A 33 7.60 29.17 32.21
N LYS A 34 7.32 28.46 31.12
CA LYS A 34 8.28 27.77 30.24
C LYS A 34 9.16 26.72 30.92
N HIS A 35 8.73 26.18 32.06
CA HIS A 35 9.44 25.11 32.75
C HIS A 35 9.05 23.75 32.15
N VAL A 36 10.05 22.88 31.97
CA VAL A 36 9.92 21.57 31.32
C VAL A 36 9.88 20.44 32.35
N PHE A 37 9.03 19.46 32.10
CA PHE A 37 8.88 18.24 32.90
C PHE A 37 8.57 17.06 31.96
N HIS A 38 8.70 15.83 32.46
CA HIS A 38 8.02 14.70 31.83
C HIS A 38 6.50 14.79 32.11
N ASN A 39 5.77 13.79 31.64
CA ASN A 39 4.36 13.59 31.99
C ASN A 39 4.09 13.49 33.52
N CYS A 40 5.13 13.41 34.35
CA CYS A 40 5.05 13.55 35.80
C CYS A 40 4.27 14.82 36.26
N VAL A 41 4.33 15.91 35.49
CA VAL A 41 3.64 17.16 35.85
C VAL A 41 2.11 17.03 35.84
N TYR A 42 1.54 16.13 35.03
CA TYR A 42 0.09 15.88 35.02
C TYR A 42 -0.40 15.39 36.39
N ASN A 43 0.35 14.47 37.02
CA ASN A 43 0.02 13.95 38.34
C ASN A 43 0.16 15.02 39.43
N TRP A 44 1.16 15.90 39.29
CA TRP A 44 1.34 17.03 40.18
C TRP A 44 0.16 18.02 40.10
N LEU A 45 -0.22 18.44 38.89
CA LEU A 45 -1.28 19.43 38.67
C LEU A 45 -2.66 18.97 39.11
N ARG A 46 -2.91 17.65 39.15
CA ARG A 46 -4.13 17.08 39.74
C ARG A 46 -4.22 17.31 41.26
N ARG A 47 -3.07 17.46 41.94
CA ARG A 47 -2.98 17.66 43.40
C ARG A 47 -2.74 19.12 43.78
N SER A 48 -1.96 19.83 42.97
CA SER A 48 -1.55 21.22 43.22
C SER A 48 -1.52 22.00 41.91
N PRO A 49 -2.39 23.01 41.71
CA PRO A 49 -2.47 23.80 40.47
C PRO A 49 -1.35 24.85 40.37
N THR A 50 -0.11 24.44 40.60
CA THR A 50 1.07 25.33 40.60
C THR A 50 2.28 24.63 39.98
N CYS A 51 3.16 25.41 39.35
CA CYS A 51 4.43 24.91 38.81
C CYS A 51 5.34 24.39 39.95
N PRO A 52 5.89 23.16 39.87
CA PRO A 52 6.82 22.62 40.88
C PRO A 52 8.10 23.44 41.05
N ILE A 53 8.53 24.18 40.03
CA ILE A 53 9.78 24.95 40.06
C ILE A 53 9.55 26.37 40.60
N CYS A 54 8.60 27.12 40.04
CA CYS A 54 8.44 28.54 40.34
C CYS A 54 7.14 28.90 41.07
N ARG A 55 6.30 27.90 41.38
CA ARG A 55 5.02 28.05 42.10
C ARG A 55 3.97 28.97 41.44
N ARG A 56 4.23 29.46 40.22
CA ARG A 56 3.21 30.17 39.43
C ARG A 56 1.99 29.28 39.19
N PRO A 57 0.77 29.84 39.16
CA PRO A 57 -0.43 29.08 38.84
C PRO A 57 -0.28 28.34 37.51
N ALA A 58 -0.64 27.07 37.51
CA ALA A 58 -0.57 26.21 36.33
C ALA A 58 -1.76 25.25 36.32
N GLN A 59 -2.28 24.99 35.13
CA GLN A 59 -3.42 24.10 34.92
C GLN A 59 -3.08 23.08 33.84
N LEU A 60 -3.86 22.00 33.77
CA LEU A 60 -3.69 20.98 32.71
C LEU A 60 -3.81 21.57 31.30
N SER A 61 -4.63 22.62 31.13
CA SER A 61 -4.77 23.38 29.88
C SER A 61 -3.53 24.19 29.50
N THR A 62 -2.61 24.41 30.43
CA THR A 62 -1.36 25.15 30.20
C THR A 62 -0.16 24.24 29.91
N VAL A 63 -0.41 22.93 29.78
CA VAL A 63 0.62 21.93 29.47
C VAL A 63 0.64 21.67 27.97
N GLU A 64 1.79 21.88 27.33
CA GLU A 64 2.01 21.60 25.91
C GLU A 64 3.14 20.58 25.73
N ARG A 65 3.10 19.79 24.66
CA ARG A 65 4.19 18.86 24.31
C ARG A 65 5.43 19.65 23.89
N ALA A 66 6.58 19.27 24.45
CA ALA A 66 7.87 19.76 24.04
C ALA A 66 8.55 18.68 23.21
N TYR A 67 8.94 19.01 21.98
CA TYR A 67 9.77 18.17 21.13
C TYR A 67 11.20 18.69 21.18
N PHE A 68 12.14 17.82 21.53
CA PHE A 68 13.56 18.14 21.47
C PHE A 68 14.16 17.41 20.27
N SER A 69 14.73 18.13 19.31
CA SER A 69 15.58 17.53 18.29
C SER A 69 16.94 17.15 18.90
N SER A 70 17.60 16.11 18.40
CA SER A 70 18.90 15.64 18.92
C SER A 70 20.00 16.72 18.90
N ILE A 71 19.84 17.78 18.10
CA ILE A 71 20.74 18.95 18.01
C ILE A 71 20.57 19.89 19.23
N GLU A 72 19.40 19.88 19.88
CA GLU A 72 19.04 20.78 20.98
C GLU A 72 19.57 20.32 22.35
N LEU A 73 19.91 19.03 22.50
CA LEU A 73 20.42 18.49 23.77
C LEU A 73 21.89 18.87 24.05
N GLU A 74 22.68 19.11 22.99
CA GLU A 74 24.09 19.50 23.11
C GLU A 74 24.25 21.00 23.41
N GLN A 75 23.37 21.86 22.87
CA GLN A 75 23.45 23.32 23.03
C GLN A 75 22.87 23.82 24.37
N ALA A 76 21.90 23.10 24.96
CA ALA A 76 21.26 23.48 26.21
C ALA A 76 22.15 23.30 27.47
N GLN A 77 23.30 22.66 27.31
CA GLN A 77 24.35 22.54 28.33
C GLN A 77 25.19 23.83 28.48
N ALA A 78 24.87 24.94 27.82
CA ALA A 78 25.63 26.18 28.02
C ALA A 78 24.89 27.20 28.90
N THR A 79 23.55 27.16 28.99
CA THR A 79 22.76 28.32 29.46
C THR A 79 21.62 27.99 30.42
N GLY A 80 21.37 26.72 30.75
CA GLY A 80 20.38 26.32 31.77
C GLY A 80 18.95 26.79 31.51
N SER A 81 18.65 27.26 30.31
CA SER A 81 17.34 27.77 29.89
C SER A 81 17.03 27.27 28.49
N ILE A 82 15.91 26.56 28.37
CA ILE A 82 15.37 26.09 27.10
C ILE A 82 14.59 27.26 26.49
N SER A 83 15.32 28.18 25.90
CA SER A 83 14.77 29.18 24.99
C SER A 83 15.72 29.27 23.81
N VAL A 84 15.64 28.28 22.93
CA VAL A 84 16.24 28.40 21.61
C VAL A 84 15.36 29.43 20.88
N PRO A 85 15.91 30.57 20.43
CA PRO A 85 15.16 31.42 19.54
C PRO A 85 14.89 30.57 18.29
N LEU A 86 13.61 30.33 17.97
CA LEU A 86 13.23 29.86 16.65
C LEU A 86 13.61 30.96 15.67
N THR A 87 14.88 31.00 15.28
CA THR A 87 15.34 31.91 14.24
C THR A 87 14.90 31.34 12.90
N ASP A 88 14.51 32.23 11.99
CA ASP A 88 14.17 31.86 10.62
C ASP A 88 15.29 31.05 9.95
N GLU A 89 16.55 31.32 10.32
CA GLU A 89 17.73 30.60 9.85
C GLU A 89 17.77 29.14 10.32
N SER A 90 17.53 28.89 11.61
CA SER A 90 17.48 27.52 12.16
C SER A 90 16.34 26.70 11.55
N LEU A 91 15.20 27.35 11.31
CA LEU A 91 14.04 26.74 10.64
C LEU A 91 14.36 26.44 9.16
N SER A 92 15.04 27.36 8.47
CA SER A 92 15.50 27.18 7.10
C SER A 92 16.52 26.05 6.97
N GLN A 93 17.42 25.88 7.96
CA GLN A 93 18.38 24.78 7.99
C GLN A 93 17.73 23.41 8.20
N LEU A 94 16.71 23.32 9.06
CA LEU A 94 15.95 22.07 9.25
C LEU A 94 15.13 21.69 8.01
N VAL A 95 14.52 22.68 7.34
CA VAL A 95 13.81 22.44 6.07
C VAL A 95 14.76 22.01 4.96
N LYS A 96 15.96 22.59 4.89
CA LYS A 96 17.02 22.15 3.95
C LYS A 96 17.53 20.74 4.26
N ALA A 97 17.58 20.34 5.53
CA ALA A 97 17.94 18.97 5.90
C ALA A 97 16.87 17.94 5.48
N MET A 98 15.64 18.39 5.17
CA MET A 98 14.61 17.63 4.49
C MET A 98 14.62 17.95 2.99
N ASP A 99 15.63 17.49 2.25
CA ASP A 99 15.73 17.73 0.81
C ASP A 99 14.59 17.01 0.05
N ILE A 100 13.52 17.76 -0.23
CA ILE A 100 12.33 17.31 -0.97
C ILE A 100 12.73 16.69 -2.31
N GLU A 101 13.73 17.27 -2.97
CA GLU A 101 14.25 16.77 -4.25
C GLU A 101 14.85 15.35 -4.14
N GLU A 102 15.49 15.03 -3.02
CA GLU A 102 16.06 13.69 -2.79
C GLU A 102 14.96 12.66 -2.49
N LEU A 103 13.92 13.06 -1.76
CA LEU A 103 12.75 12.22 -1.53
C LEU A 103 12.00 11.93 -2.83
N GLU A 104 11.81 12.93 -3.70
CA GLU A 104 11.19 12.76 -5.02
C GLU A 104 12.01 11.80 -5.91
N LYS A 105 13.34 11.93 -5.93
CA LYS A 105 14.23 11.00 -6.65
C LYS A 105 14.10 9.56 -6.16
N MET A 106 14.01 9.34 -4.84
CA MET A 106 13.80 7.99 -4.30
C MET A 106 12.48 7.38 -4.78
N THR A 107 11.39 8.14 -4.74
CA THR A 107 10.09 7.62 -5.23
C THR A 107 10.11 7.33 -6.73
N ALA A 108 10.81 8.15 -7.53
CA ALA A 108 10.97 7.93 -8.97
C ALA A 108 11.79 6.66 -9.27
N LEU A 109 12.87 6.42 -8.52
CA LEU A 109 13.66 5.19 -8.62
C LEU A 109 12.83 3.94 -8.31
N GLU A 110 11.98 4.00 -7.29
CA GLU A 110 11.08 2.90 -6.93
C GLU A 110 10.06 2.63 -8.04
N GLN A 111 9.42 3.68 -8.58
CA GLN A 111 8.49 3.57 -9.70
C GLN A 111 9.15 2.96 -10.95
N LEU A 112 10.37 3.38 -11.27
CA LEU A 112 11.15 2.82 -12.38
C LEU A 112 11.44 1.33 -12.16
N SER A 113 11.81 0.93 -10.94
CA SER A 113 12.05 -0.47 -10.60
C SER A 113 10.79 -1.32 -10.79
N ALA A 114 9.63 -0.81 -10.36
CA ALA A 114 8.34 -1.49 -10.53
C ALA A 114 7.94 -1.61 -12.01
N ALA A 115 8.17 -0.58 -12.81
CA ALA A 115 7.95 -0.62 -14.25
C ALA A 115 8.83 -1.68 -14.94
N ASN A 116 10.11 -1.75 -14.58
CA ASN A 116 11.04 -2.74 -15.12
C ASN A 116 10.63 -4.18 -14.77
N GLN A 117 10.14 -4.42 -13.55
CA GLN A 117 9.61 -5.73 -13.15
C GLN A 117 8.36 -6.12 -13.95
N ARG A 118 7.44 -5.18 -14.19
CA ARG A 118 6.26 -5.41 -15.05
C ARG A 118 6.67 -5.74 -16.48
N ASN A 119 7.63 -5.00 -17.04
CA ASN A 119 8.17 -5.26 -18.38
C ASN A 119 8.78 -6.67 -18.48
N ALA A 120 9.56 -7.09 -17.47
CA ALA A 120 10.12 -8.43 -17.43
C ALA A 120 9.03 -9.52 -17.39
N ALA A 121 7.93 -9.30 -16.65
CA ALA A 121 6.80 -10.24 -16.61
C ALA A 121 6.08 -10.32 -17.97
N LEU A 122 5.83 -9.19 -18.63
CA LEU A 122 5.23 -9.16 -19.97
C LEU A 122 6.10 -9.88 -21.01
N LEU A 123 7.42 -9.70 -20.97
CA LEU A 123 8.34 -10.40 -21.86
C LEU A 123 8.28 -11.93 -21.69
N ARG A 124 8.13 -12.43 -20.45
CA ARG A 124 7.94 -13.86 -20.20
C ARG A 124 6.64 -14.38 -20.80
N GLU A 125 5.54 -13.63 -20.68
CA GLU A 125 4.25 -14.04 -21.24
C GLU A 125 4.29 -14.01 -22.78
N ILE A 126 4.94 -13.01 -23.38
CA ILE A 126 5.17 -12.96 -24.83
C ILE A 126 5.92 -14.19 -25.30
N GLU A 127 6.99 -14.60 -24.61
CA GLU A 127 7.77 -15.78 -24.99
C GLU A 127 6.96 -17.07 -24.84
N LYS A 128 6.18 -17.20 -23.76
CA LYS A 128 5.28 -18.34 -23.57
C LYS A 128 4.25 -18.44 -24.70
N LEU A 129 3.64 -17.31 -25.09
CA LEU A 129 2.71 -17.26 -26.21
C LEU A 129 3.41 -17.63 -27.51
N ARG A 130 4.61 -17.08 -27.75
CA ARG A 130 5.44 -17.37 -28.92
C ARG A 130 5.72 -18.87 -29.08
N VAL A 131 6.04 -19.57 -27.99
CA VAL A 131 6.30 -21.01 -28.00
C VAL A 131 5.01 -21.82 -28.23
N SER A 132 3.88 -21.38 -27.67
CA SER A 132 2.59 -22.11 -27.80
C SER A 132 1.89 -21.94 -29.15
N LEU A 133 2.09 -20.78 -29.81
CA LEU A 133 1.37 -20.40 -31.02
C LEU A 133 1.56 -21.38 -32.19
N PRO A 134 2.78 -21.89 -32.49
CA PRO A 134 2.98 -22.84 -33.58
C PRO A 134 2.24 -24.16 -33.37
N ALA A 135 2.19 -24.67 -32.13
CA ALA A 135 1.48 -25.90 -31.81
C ALA A 135 -0.03 -25.72 -32.00
N ALA A 136 -0.60 -24.65 -31.46
CA ALA A 136 -2.02 -24.31 -31.63
C ALA A 136 -2.38 -24.10 -33.12
N HIS A 137 -1.51 -23.42 -33.86
CA HIS A 137 -1.67 -23.25 -35.31
C HIS A 137 -1.62 -24.60 -36.04
N GLY A 138 -0.66 -25.46 -35.71
CA GLY A 138 -0.55 -26.81 -36.28
C GLY A 138 -1.80 -27.65 -36.03
N THR A 139 -2.35 -27.62 -34.81
CA THR A 139 -3.61 -28.30 -34.47
C THR A 139 -4.78 -27.76 -35.30
N LYS A 140 -4.90 -26.44 -35.45
CA LYS A 140 -5.94 -25.82 -36.29
C LYS A 140 -5.85 -26.32 -37.73
N VAL A 141 -4.66 -26.31 -38.32
CA VAL A 141 -4.43 -26.77 -39.70
C VAL A 141 -4.77 -28.25 -39.85
N ALA A 142 -4.32 -29.10 -38.92
CA ALA A 142 -4.58 -30.54 -38.97
C ALA A 142 -6.08 -30.89 -38.89
N LEU A 143 -6.84 -30.15 -38.08
CA LEU A 143 -8.29 -30.36 -37.93
C LEU A 143 -9.11 -29.77 -39.09
N GLN A 144 -8.55 -28.84 -39.86
CA GLN A 144 -9.30 -28.12 -40.89
C GLN A 144 -9.76 -29.01 -42.06
N ALA A 145 -8.91 -29.93 -42.52
CA ALA A 145 -9.26 -30.85 -43.61
C ALA A 145 -10.35 -31.88 -43.22
N PRO A 146 -10.27 -32.58 -42.06
CA PRO A 146 -11.36 -33.42 -41.57
C PRO A 146 -12.68 -32.66 -41.39
N LEU A 147 -12.63 -31.43 -40.86
CA LEU A 147 -13.82 -30.61 -40.64
C LEU A 147 -14.50 -30.24 -41.97
N HIS A 148 -13.71 -29.85 -42.98
CA HIS A 148 -14.22 -29.60 -44.32
C HIS A 148 -14.86 -30.85 -44.96
N PHE A 149 -14.21 -32.01 -44.82
CA PHE A 149 -14.77 -33.29 -45.29
C PHE A 149 -16.10 -33.63 -44.60
N MET A 150 -16.19 -33.45 -43.28
CA MET A 150 -17.43 -33.66 -42.53
C MET A 150 -18.54 -32.69 -42.97
N GLN A 151 -18.21 -31.43 -43.25
CA GLN A 151 -19.17 -30.44 -43.75
C GLN A 151 -19.72 -30.82 -45.13
N GLN A 152 -18.85 -31.20 -46.08
CA GLN A 152 -19.26 -31.67 -47.40
C GLN A 152 -20.14 -32.92 -47.31
N SER A 153 -19.72 -33.90 -46.52
CA SER A 153 -20.50 -35.13 -46.29
C SER A 153 -21.89 -34.83 -45.72
N ARG A 154 -22.00 -33.84 -44.82
CA ARG A 154 -23.28 -33.36 -44.28
C ARG A 154 -24.17 -32.77 -45.37
N GLN A 155 -23.64 -31.90 -46.22
CA GLN A 155 -24.38 -31.25 -47.32
C GLN A 155 -24.86 -32.28 -48.36
N SER A 156 -24.01 -33.25 -48.69
CA SER A 156 -24.36 -34.36 -49.59
C SER A 156 -25.50 -35.20 -49.02
N ASN A 157 -25.41 -35.60 -47.74
CA ASN A 157 -26.44 -36.40 -47.07
C ASN A 157 -27.77 -35.64 -46.91
N GLU A 158 -27.74 -34.33 -46.65
CA GLU A 158 -28.97 -33.52 -46.66
C GLU A 158 -29.62 -33.46 -48.04
N SER A 159 -28.81 -33.37 -49.09
CA SER A 159 -29.30 -33.32 -50.48
C SER A 159 -29.97 -34.65 -50.87
N VAL A 160 -29.39 -35.78 -50.44
CA VAL A 160 -30.01 -37.11 -50.59
C VAL A 160 -31.31 -37.22 -49.80
N LYS A 161 -31.37 -36.70 -48.55
CA LYS A 161 -32.60 -36.68 -47.76
C LYS A 161 -33.70 -35.81 -48.40
N ARG A 162 -33.35 -34.70 -49.05
CA ARG A 162 -34.29 -33.83 -49.79
C ARG A 162 -34.79 -34.47 -51.09
N GLY A 163 -33.94 -35.23 -51.80
CA GLY A 163 -34.31 -35.96 -53.02
C GLY A 163 -35.07 -37.27 -52.78
N SER A 164 -34.97 -37.84 -51.58
CA SER A 164 -35.74 -39.00 -51.14
C SER A 164 -37.19 -38.62 -50.81
N THR A 165 -38.01 -38.36 -51.83
CA THR A 165 -39.47 -38.37 -51.67
C THR A 165 -39.91 -39.81 -51.39
N LYS A 166 -40.73 -40.00 -50.34
CA LYS A 166 -41.21 -41.33 -49.89
C LYS A 166 -41.67 -42.21 -51.08
N PRO A 167 -41.28 -43.50 -51.14
CA PRO A 167 -41.71 -44.36 -52.22
C PRO A 167 -43.23 -44.49 -52.19
N THR A 168 -43.89 -44.10 -53.29
CA THR A 168 -45.32 -44.30 -53.48
C THR A 168 -45.63 -45.77 -53.30
N THR A 169 -46.44 -46.07 -52.28
CA THR A 169 -46.72 -47.41 -51.79
C THR A 169 -47.10 -48.37 -52.91
N PHE A 170 -46.56 -49.59 -52.83
CA PHE A 170 -46.81 -50.81 -53.61
C PHE A 170 -48.28 -51.30 -53.53
N LYS A 171 -49.28 -50.41 -53.54
CA LYS A 171 -50.70 -50.75 -53.57
C LYS A 171 -51.24 -50.95 -54.99
N HIS A 172 -50.55 -50.45 -56.02
CA HIS A 172 -51.01 -50.53 -57.41
C HIS A 172 -50.57 -51.79 -58.17
N LEU A 173 -49.53 -52.50 -57.71
CA LEU A 173 -49.02 -53.69 -58.42
C LEU A 173 -49.81 -54.98 -58.10
N LEU A 174 -50.45 -55.07 -56.92
CA LEU A 174 -51.27 -56.23 -56.55
C LEU A 174 -52.72 -56.18 -57.07
N THR A 175 -53.19 -55.03 -57.56
CA THR A 175 -54.56 -54.90 -58.09
C THR A 175 -54.71 -55.44 -59.52
N ARG A 176 -53.60 -55.57 -60.28
CA ARG A 176 -53.64 -56.03 -61.67
C ARG A 176 -53.54 -57.56 -61.82
N ALA A 177 -53.03 -58.26 -60.80
CA ALA A 177 -52.94 -59.72 -60.78
C ALA A 177 -54.27 -60.45 -60.46
N ARG A 178 -55.30 -59.74 -59.98
CA ARG A 178 -56.62 -60.32 -59.66
C ARG A 178 -57.68 -60.18 -60.77
N ARG A 179 -57.35 -59.55 -61.91
CA ARG A 179 -58.30 -59.34 -63.02
C ARG A 179 -58.10 -60.29 -64.22
N SER A 180 -57.14 -61.22 -64.18
CA SER A 180 -56.85 -62.11 -65.31
C SER A 180 -57.32 -63.57 -65.12
N THR A 181 -58.19 -63.84 -64.13
CA THR A 181 -58.76 -65.18 -63.88
C THR A 181 -60.27 -65.17 -63.62
N ARG A 182 -61.01 -64.30 -64.32
CA ARG A 182 -62.45 -64.52 -64.56
C ARG A 182 -62.81 -64.17 -66.00
N LEU A 183 -63.47 -65.15 -66.62
CA LEU A 183 -64.01 -65.24 -67.99
C LEU A 183 -63.01 -65.79 -69.01
#